data_AF-A0A366DL60-F1
#
_entry.id   AF-A0A366DL60-F1
#
_cell.length_a   1.000
_cell.length_b   1.000
_cell.length_c   1.000
_cell.angle_alpha   90.00
_cell.angle_beta   90.00
_cell.angle_gamma   90.00
#
_symmetry.space_group_name_H-M   'P 1'
#
loop_
_entity.id
_entity.type
_entity.pdbx_description
1 polymer ?
#
loop_
_entity_poly.entity_id
_entity_poly.type
_entity_poly.pdbx_seq_one_letter_code
_entity_poly.pdbx_strand_id
1 'polypeptide(L)'
;MDRVWVDRQTPGVYKALLAVAKQARAAAEDAGLDRRIAELINLRISQINGCVHCLDTHHRAALRAGVTEQEIAVLAGWRRGGPFSARDRAVLGLAEVTATLPDEAELERAYAEAAEQLSPDQISTTIWIATTIGAFNRVSILSKHPTRARKEDAVMTDPTTTTVARNAEKNRYEIHYGGELAGFTEYIERGQDTDFIHTEIDKAFGGKGLGNILAKQALDDVIARGRTIIAHCPFIKAYLDKHPEYDPHVVGKGVVR
;
A
#
# COMPACT_ATOMS: atom_id res chain seq x y z
N MET A 1 -21.97 -1.65 -26.80
CA MET A 1 -21.72 -0.75 -25.66
C MET A 1 -20.62 -1.37 -24.81
N ASP A 2 -19.60 -0.59 -24.48
CA ASP A 2 -18.57 -1.01 -23.55
C ASP A 2 -19.15 -1.17 -22.14
N ARG A 3 -18.48 -1.96 -21.30
CA ARG A 3 -18.88 -2.17 -19.91
C ARG A 3 -18.85 -0.83 -19.17
N VAL A 4 -19.93 -0.52 -18.45
CA VAL A 4 -19.99 0.68 -17.59
C VAL A 4 -19.08 0.48 -16.38
N TRP A 5 -18.19 1.43 -16.15
CA TRP A 5 -17.40 1.52 -14.92
C TRP A 5 -18.23 2.27 -13.89
N VAL A 6 -18.91 1.54 -13.00
CA VAL A 6 -19.88 2.10 -12.05
C VAL A 6 -19.27 3.21 -11.19
N ASP A 7 -18.05 2.98 -10.70
CA ASP A 7 -17.24 3.93 -9.92
C ASP A 7 -16.92 5.22 -10.68
N ARG A 8 -16.68 5.14 -12.00
CA ARG A 8 -16.38 6.31 -12.85
C ARG A 8 -17.61 7.02 -13.34
N GLN A 9 -18.70 6.29 -13.55
CA GLN A 9 -19.97 6.83 -14.00
C GLN A 9 -20.64 7.64 -12.88
N THR A 10 -20.53 7.19 -11.62
CA THR A 10 -21.09 7.86 -10.44
C THR A 10 -20.05 8.06 -9.33
N PRO A 11 -19.02 8.89 -9.56
CA PRO A 11 -17.88 9.03 -8.66
C PRO A 11 -18.24 9.55 -7.27
N GLY A 12 -19.31 10.33 -7.13
CA GLY A 12 -19.82 10.78 -5.83
C GLY A 12 -20.30 9.62 -4.94
N VAL A 13 -20.96 8.60 -5.54
CA VAL A 13 -21.41 7.41 -4.83
C VAL A 13 -20.22 6.55 -4.42
N TYR A 14 -19.25 6.38 -5.32
CA TYR A 14 -18.02 5.64 -5.00
C TYR A 14 -17.22 6.32 -3.88
N LYS A 15 -17.13 7.66 -3.88
CA LYS A 15 -16.50 8.43 -2.79
C LYS A 15 -17.22 8.22 -1.45
N ALA A 16 -18.54 8.16 -1.45
CA ALA A 16 -19.30 7.84 -0.24
C ALA A 16 -19.00 6.42 0.26
N LEU A 17 -18.92 5.44 -0.64
CA LEU A 17 -18.55 4.07 -0.28
C LEU A 17 -17.12 3.98 0.31
N LEU A 18 -16.16 4.72 -0.24
CA LEU A 18 -14.82 4.86 0.34
C LEU A 18 -14.86 5.48 1.75
N ALA A 19 -15.74 6.45 1.98
CA ALA A 19 -15.92 7.04 3.31
C ALA A 19 -16.49 6.02 4.31
N VAL A 20 -17.44 5.17 3.90
CA VAL A 20 -17.95 4.06 4.73
C VAL A 20 -16.80 3.12 5.11
N ALA A 21 -15.95 2.71 4.17
CA ALA A 21 -14.80 1.86 4.47
C ALA A 21 -13.83 2.50 5.48
N LYS A 22 -13.57 3.81 5.36
CA LYS A 22 -12.74 4.55 6.30
C LYS A 22 -13.35 4.54 7.71
N GLN A 23 -14.65 4.80 7.82
CA GLN A 23 -15.34 4.83 9.12
C GLN A 23 -15.45 3.43 9.75
N ALA A 24 -15.79 2.40 8.96
CA ALA A 24 -15.84 1.03 9.43
C ALA A 24 -14.47 0.56 9.96
N ARG A 25 -13.38 0.94 9.30
CA ARG A 25 -12.01 0.66 9.78
C ARG A 25 -11.71 1.37 11.10
N ALA A 26 -12.00 2.66 11.20
CA ALA A 26 -11.74 3.42 12.43
C ALA A 26 -12.52 2.83 13.61
N ALA A 27 -13.82 2.54 13.41
CA ALA A 27 -14.65 1.91 14.43
C ALA A 27 -14.13 0.50 14.82
N ALA A 28 -13.62 -0.27 13.87
CA ALA A 28 -13.00 -1.57 14.16
C ALA A 28 -11.74 -1.43 15.02
N GLU A 29 -10.87 -0.46 14.70
CA GLU A 29 -9.68 -0.15 15.50
C GLU A 29 -10.07 0.27 16.92
N ASP A 30 -11.08 1.13 17.09
CA ASP A 30 -11.63 1.54 18.38
C ASP A 30 -12.25 0.35 19.17
N ALA A 31 -12.87 -0.59 18.47
CA ALA A 31 -13.42 -1.83 19.04
C ALA A 31 -12.34 -2.90 19.34
N GLY A 32 -11.06 -2.59 19.08
CA GLY A 32 -9.93 -3.50 19.29
C GLY A 32 -9.84 -4.64 18.26
N LEU A 33 -10.47 -4.51 17.09
CA LEU A 33 -10.22 -5.34 15.93
C LEU A 33 -9.13 -4.69 15.10
N ASP A 34 -7.95 -5.30 15.13
CA ASP A 34 -6.79 -4.79 14.41
C ASP A 34 -6.96 -4.88 12.88
N ARG A 35 -5.98 -4.30 12.17
CA ARG A 35 -5.95 -4.32 10.71
C ARG A 35 -5.83 -5.74 10.16
N ARG A 36 -5.20 -6.68 10.87
CA ARG A 36 -5.05 -8.08 10.45
C ARG A 36 -6.43 -8.72 10.30
N ILE A 37 -7.29 -8.58 11.31
CA ILE A 37 -8.66 -9.11 11.29
C ILE A 37 -9.49 -8.51 10.15
N ALA A 38 -9.44 -7.18 9.98
CA ALA A 38 -10.19 -6.52 8.91
C ALA A 38 -9.80 -7.05 7.52
N GLU A 39 -8.52 -7.35 7.30
CA GLU A 39 -8.07 -7.90 6.01
C GLU A 39 -8.41 -9.39 5.82
N LEU A 40 -8.49 -10.19 6.89
CA LEU A 40 -9.04 -11.54 6.81
C LEU A 40 -10.50 -11.53 6.32
N ILE A 41 -11.33 -10.62 6.85
CA ILE A 41 -12.71 -10.43 6.40
C ILE A 41 -12.73 -10.05 4.91
N ASN A 42 -11.95 -9.04 4.53
CA ASN A 42 -11.95 -8.54 3.15
C ASN A 42 -11.53 -9.62 2.15
N LEU A 43 -10.47 -10.37 2.47
CA LEU A 43 -10.01 -11.49 1.66
C LEU A 43 -11.07 -12.57 1.57
N ARG A 44 -11.63 -13.01 2.70
CA ARG A 44 -12.56 -14.14 2.72
C ARG A 44 -13.83 -13.85 1.93
N ILE A 45 -14.40 -12.66 2.10
CA ILE A 45 -15.60 -12.27 1.35
C ILE A 45 -15.29 -12.07 -0.13
N SER A 46 -14.12 -11.54 -0.47
CA SER A 46 -13.70 -11.44 -1.87
C SER A 46 -13.47 -12.81 -2.51
N GLN A 47 -13.05 -13.83 -1.75
CA GLN A 47 -12.98 -15.23 -2.21
C GLN A 47 -14.37 -15.78 -2.50
N ILE A 48 -15.32 -15.60 -1.58
CA ILE A 48 -16.72 -16.05 -1.73
C ILE A 48 -17.37 -15.42 -2.96
N ASN A 49 -17.18 -14.11 -3.14
CA ASN A 49 -17.77 -13.38 -4.26
C ASN A 49 -17.00 -13.55 -5.58
N GLY A 50 -15.80 -14.14 -5.56
CA GLY A 50 -14.96 -14.31 -6.75
C GLY A 50 -14.38 -12.99 -7.31
N CYS A 51 -14.16 -11.97 -6.47
CA CYS A 51 -13.70 -10.67 -6.93
C CYS A 51 -12.17 -10.61 -7.06
N VAL A 52 -11.64 -10.95 -8.24
CA VAL A 52 -10.18 -11.01 -8.51
C VAL A 52 -9.41 -9.73 -8.21
N HIS A 53 -10.01 -8.56 -8.49
CA HIS A 53 -9.37 -7.26 -8.22
C HIS A 53 -9.28 -6.96 -6.73
N CYS A 54 -10.34 -7.26 -5.97
CA CYS A 54 -10.33 -7.12 -4.52
C CYS A 54 -9.41 -8.16 -3.87
N LEU A 55 -9.34 -9.39 -4.39
CA LEU A 55 -8.39 -10.40 -3.94
C LEU A 55 -6.94 -9.92 -4.06
N ASP A 56 -6.53 -9.36 -5.21
CA ASP A 56 -5.18 -8.80 -5.38
C ASP A 56 -4.90 -7.64 -4.40
N THR A 57 -5.87 -6.74 -4.26
CA THR A 57 -5.75 -5.57 -3.40
C THR A 57 -5.61 -5.96 -1.93
N HIS A 58 -6.50 -6.84 -1.45
CA HIS A 58 -6.55 -7.24 -0.05
C HIS A 58 -5.50 -8.27 0.31
N HIS A 59 -4.97 -9.06 -0.63
CA HIS A 59 -3.81 -9.91 -0.38
C HIS A 59 -2.60 -9.06 0.05
N ARG A 60 -2.29 -8.00 -0.70
CA ARG A 60 -1.18 -7.09 -0.38
C ARG A 60 -1.42 -6.33 0.92
N ALA A 61 -2.66 -5.95 1.18
CA ALA A 61 -3.01 -5.25 2.41
C ALA A 61 -2.93 -6.19 3.64
N ALA A 62 -3.37 -7.45 3.50
CA ALA A 62 -3.29 -8.49 4.52
C ALA A 62 -1.85 -8.78 4.94
N LEU A 63 -0.95 -9.01 3.97
CA LEU A 63 0.47 -9.24 4.28
C LEU A 63 1.09 -8.04 5.02
N ARG A 64 0.81 -6.80 4.57
CA ARG A 64 1.26 -5.58 5.27
C ARG A 64 0.67 -5.42 6.66
N ALA A 65 -0.49 -6.01 6.92
CA ALA A 65 -1.16 -6.02 8.21
C ALA A 65 -0.70 -7.16 9.13
N GLY A 66 0.24 -8.00 8.69
CA GLY A 66 0.76 -9.12 9.47
C GLY A 66 -0.03 -10.42 9.34
N VAL A 67 -0.96 -10.52 8.38
CA VAL A 67 -1.51 -11.83 8.01
C VAL A 67 -0.40 -12.62 7.32
N THR A 68 -0.20 -13.86 7.75
CA THR A 68 0.83 -14.75 7.21
C THR A 68 0.41 -15.36 5.88
N GLU A 69 1.39 -15.73 5.05
CA GLU A 69 1.18 -16.51 3.83
C GLU A 69 0.41 -17.81 4.11
N GLN A 70 0.69 -18.47 5.24
CA GLN A 70 -0.01 -19.68 5.64
C GLN A 70 -1.50 -19.41 5.91
N GLU A 71 -1.83 -18.37 6.67
CA GLU A 71 -3.22 -17.96 6.93
C GLU A 71 -3.96 -17.67 5.62
N ILE A 72 -3.35 -16.91 4.70
CA ILE A 72 -3.95 -16.59 3.40
C ILE A 72 -4.21 -17.87 2.60
N ALA A 73 -3.23 -18.78 2.53
CA ALA A 73 -3.31 -20.01 1.76
C ALA A 73 -4.44 -20.94 2.24
N VAL A 74 -4.71 -21.00 3.54
CA VAL A 74 -5.75 -21.87 4.12
C VAL A 74 -7.07 -21.15 4.42
N LEU A 75 -7.16 -19.84 4.18
CA LEU A 75 -8.33 -19.02 4.55
C LEU A 75 -9.63 -19.57 3.98
N ALA A 76 -9.64 -20.07 2.74
CA ALA A 76 -10.85 -20.61 2.13
C ALA A 76 -11.40 -21.87 2.83
N GLY A 77 -10.54 -22.58 3.57
CA GLY A 77 -10.87 -23.79 4.33
C GLY A 77 -10.88 -23.60 5.84
N TRP A 78 -10.93 -22.37 6.35
CA TRP A 78 -10.75 -22.05 7.78
C TRP A 78 -11.64 -22.87 8.73
N ARG A 79 -12.87 -23.22 8.33
CA ARG A 79 -13.79 -24.06 9.13
C ARG A 79 -13.25 -25.46 9.40
N ARG A 80 -12.34 -25.96 8.55
CA ARG A 80 -11.74 -27.29 8.66
C ARG A 80 -10.46 -27.32 9.51
N GLY A 81 -9.85 -26.18 9.81
CA GLY A 81 -8.60 -26.11 10.58
C GLY A 81 -7.79 -24.84 10.27
N GLY A 82 -6.49 -24.86 10.59
CA GLY A 82 -5.57 -23.75 10.32
C GLY A 82 -5.28 -22.84 11.52
N PRO A 83 -4.31 -21.91 11.38
CA PRO A 83 -3.77 -21.07 12.45
C PRO A 83 -4.71 -19.90 12.83
N PHE A 84 -6.00 -20.19 13.04
CA PHE A 84 -7.02 -19.20 13.39
C PHE A 84 -7.51 -19.41 14.82
N SER A 85 -7.43 -18.36 15.63
CA SER A 85 -7.95 -18.32 17.00
C SER A 85 -9.48 -18.46 17.05
N ALA A 86 -10.05 -18.68 18.25
CA ALA A 86 -11.50 -18.68 18.44
C ALA A 86 -12.13 -17.34 18.01
N ARG A 87 -11.46 -16.22 18.30
CA ARG A 87 -11.86 -14.88 17.87
C ARG A 87 -11.82 -14.71 16.35
N ASP A 88 -10.76 -15.17 15.68
CA ASP A 88 -10.68 -15.14 14.21
C ASP A 88 -11.85 -15.92 13.58
N ARG A 89 -12.14 -17.11 14.13
CA ARG A 89 -13.21 -18.01 13.66
C ARG A 89 -14.60 -17.39 13.82
N ALA A 90 -14.86 -16.76 14.97
CA ALA A 90 -16.10 -16.03 15.23
C ALA A 90 -16.30 -14.88 14.22
N VAL A 91 -15.25 -14.09 13.99
CA VAL A 91 -15.29 -12.99 13.00
C VAL A 91 -15.54 -13.53 11.59
N LEU A 92 -14.82 -14.58 11.17
CA LEU A 92 -14.98 -15.17 9.84
C LEU A 92 -16.38 -15.77 9.66
N GLY A 93 -16.91 -16.47 10.67
CA GLY A 93 -18.27 -17.02 10.64
C GLY A 93 -19.33 -15.94 10.42
N LEU A 94 -19.27 -14.87 11.23
CA LEU A 94 -20.18 -13.72 11.12
C LEU A 94 -20.03 -12.99 9.79
N ALA A 95 -18.80 -12.82 9.30
CA ALA A 95 -18.51 -12.20 8.02
C ALA A 95 -19.07 -13.00 6.84
N GLU A 96 -18.96 -14.33 6.85
CA GLU A 96 -19.50 -15.19 5.80
C GLU A 96 -21.03 -15.05 5.70
N VAL A 97 -21.75 -15.18 6.82
CA VAL A 97 -23.23 -15.07 6.80
C VAL A 97 -23.70 -13.67 6.43
N THR A 98 -22.94 -12.62 6.78
CA THR A 98 -23.21 -11.25 6.33
C THR A 98 -23.10 -11.12 4.81
N ALA A 99 -22.17 -11.84 4.18
CA ALA A 99 -21.95 -11.78 2.75
C ALA A 99 -22.93 -12.64 1.94
N THR A 100 -23.27 -13.84 2.44
CA THR A 100 -24.09 -14.82 1.72
C THR A 100 -25.57 -14.70 2.02
N LEU A 101 -25.96 -14.15 3.18
CA LEU A 101 -27.34 -14.10 3.67
C LEU A 101 -28.05 -15.47 3.56
N PRO A 102 -27.58 -16.49 4.32
CA PRO A 102 -28.17 -17.83 4.30
C PRO A 102 -29.55 -17.85 4.97
N ASP A 103 -30.08 -19.05 5.26
CA ASP A 103 -31.32 -19.15 6.03
C ASP A 103 -31.17 -18.61 7.46
N GLU A 104 -32.31 -18.27 8.07
CA GLU A 104 -32.39 -17.66 9.41
C GLU A 104 -31.70 -18.52 10.47
N ALA A 105 -31.83 -19.85 10.38
CA ALA A 105 -31.25 -20.74 11.37
C ALA A 105 -29.72 -20.73 11.31
N GLU A 106 -29.13 -20.64 10.11
CA GLU A 106 -27.69 -20.49 9.94
C GLU A 106 -27.19 -19.11 10.38
N LEU A 107 -27.95 -18.05 10.06
CA LEU A 107 -27.65 -16.69 10.50
C LEU A 107 -27.59 -16.61 12.03
N GLU A 108 -28.64 -17.06 12.71
CA GLU A 108 -28.75 -17.02 14.17
C GLU A 108 -27.67 -17.86 14.87
N ARG A 109 -27.31 -19.03 14.30
CA ARG A 109 -26.19 -19.83 14.83
C ARG A 109 -24.86 -19.08 14.74
N ALA A 110 -24.53 -18.53 13.57
CA ALA A 110 -23.28 -17.79 13.39
C ALA A 110 -23.23 -16.53 14.26
N TYR A 111 -24.37 -15.85 14.45
CA TYR A 111 -24.46 -14.68 15.33
C TYR A 111 -24.26 -15.08 16.80
N ALA A 112 -24.90 -16.15 17.26
CA ALA A 112 -24.74 -16.67 18.62
C ALA A 112 -23.29 -17.08 18.91
N GLU A 113 -22.65 -17.82 18.00
CA GLU A 113 -21.23 -18.18 18.10
C GLU A 113 -20.32 -16.95 18.16
N ALA A 114 -20.65 -15.91 17.38
CA ALA A 114 -19.91 -14.65 17.41
C ALA A 114 -20.08 -13.91 18.75
N ALA A 115 -21.29 -13.90 19.32
CA ALA A 115 -21.59 -13.26 20.59
C ALA A 115 -20.87 -13.89 21.81
N GLU A 116 -20.43 -15.14 21.70
CA GLU A 116 -19.60 -15.78 22.73
C GLU A 116 -18.16 -15.26 22.75
N GLN A 117 -17.65 -14.74 21.63
CA GLN A 117 -16.25 -14.37 21.45
C GLN A 117 -16.02 -12.87 21.24
N LEU A 118 -17.06 -12.13 20.86
CA LEU A 118 -16.97 -10.74 20.41
C LEU A 118 -17.85 -9.81 21.24
N SER A 119 -17.39 -8.58 21.45
CA SER A 119 -18.22 -7.53 22.01
C SER A 119 -19.26 -7.03 20.99
N PRO A 120 -20.33 -6.33 21.43
CA PRO A 120 -21.30 -5.72 20.52
C PRO A 120 -20.66 -4.81 19.45
N ASP A 121 -19.64 -4.03 19.83
CA ASP A 121 -18.91 -3.16 18.90
C ASP A 121 -18.12 -3.96 17.86
N GLN A 122 -17.54 -5.10 18.26
CA GLN A 122 -16.80 -6.00 17.37
C GLN A 122 -17.73 -6.72 16.39
N ILE A 123 -18.93 -7.12 16.84
CA ILE A 123 -19.97 -7.69 15.97
C ILE A 123 -20.40 -6.66 14.93
N SER A 124 -20.77 -5.45 15.39
CA SER A 124 -21.19 -4.35 14.53
C SER A 124 -20.14 -4.02 13.46
N THR A 125 -18.88 -3.87 13.87
CA THR A 125 -17.78 -3.54 12.95
C THR A 125 -17.42 -4.68 12.00
N THR A 126 -17.53 -5.94 12.45
CA THR A 126 -17.40 -7.12 11.56
C THR A 126 -18.45 -7.09 10.44
N ILE A 127 -19.71 -6.85 10.79
CA ILE A 127 -20.82 -6.74 9.83
C ILE A 127 -20.60 -5.55 8.89
N TRP A 128 -20.17 -4.39 9.39
CA TRP A 128 -19.88 -3.22 8.57
C TRP A 128 -18.73 -3.45 7.59
N ILE A 129 -17.63 -4.06 8.03
CA ILE A 129 -16.51 -4.40 7.13
C ILE A 129 -17.00 -5.38 6.06
N ALA A 130 -17.72 -6.42 6.46
CA ALA A 130 -18.24 -7.46 5.56
C ALA A 130 -19.20 -6.91 4.51
N THR A 131 -20.14 -6.08 4.94
CA THR A 131 -21.09 -5.38 4.07
C THR A 131 -20.35 -4.48 3.08
N THR A 132 -19.36 -3.73 3.58
CA THR A 132 -18.60 -2.77 2.78
C THR A 132 -17.78 -3.45 1.70
N ILE A 133 -17.00 -4.49 2.02
CA ILE A 133 -16.25 -5.24 1.01
C ILE A 133 -17.19 -5.95 0.03
N GLY A 134 -18.33 -6.46 0.49
CA GLY A 134 -19.37 -7.00 -0.38
C GLY A 134 -19.88 -5.97 -1.40
N ALA A 135 -20.02 -4.71 -1.02
CA ALA A 135 -20.39 -3.63 -1.94
C ALA A 135 -19.26 -3.33 -2.94
N PHE A 136 -17.99 -3.25 -2.49
CA PHE A 136 -16.84 -3.09 -3.39
C PHE A 136 -16.71 -4.25 -4.39
N ASN A 137 -16.93 -5.50 -3.94
CA ASN A 137 -16.89 -6.67 -4.82
C ASN A 137 -17.94 -6.53 -5.93
N ARG A 138 -19.17 -6.12 -5.60
CA ARG A 138 -20.25 -5.90 -6.58
C ARG A 138 -19.88 -4.81 -7.59
N VAL A 139 -19.40 -3.66 -7.13
CA VAL A 139 -18.91 -2.58 -8.00
C VAL A 139 -17.81 -3.11 -8.92
N SER A 140 -16.82 -3.81 -8.37
CA SER A 140 -15.65 -4.25 -9.12
C SER A 140 -15.95 -5.33 -10.15
N ILE A 141 -16.76 -6.33 -9.78
CA ILE A 141 -17.16 -7.42 -10.67
C ILE A 141 -18.00 -6.86 -11.82
N LEU A 142 -19.00 -6.02 -11.51
CA LEU A 142 -19.91 -5.48 -12.52
C LEU A 142 -19.25 -4.41 -13.40
N SER A 143 -18.20 -3.73 -12.93
CA SER A 143 -17.33 -2.86 -13.74
C SER A 143 -16.26 -3.61 -14.54
N LYS A 144 -16.09 -4.93 -14.35
CA LYS A 144 -14.97 -5.73 -14.91
C LYS A 144 -13.59 -5.10 -14.64
N HIS A 145 -13.35 -4.65 -13.42
CA HIS A 145 -12.03 -4.10 -13.08
C HIS A 145 -10.92 -5.15 -13.34
N PRO A 146 -9.85 -4.77 -14.06
CA PRO A 146 -8.79 -5.71 -14.37
C PRO A 146 -7.94 -6.01 -13.14
N THR A 147 -7.39 -7.22 -13.11
CA THR A 147 -6.28 -7.58 -12.23
C THR A 147 -5.06 -7.73 -13.12
N ARG A 148 -4.09 -6.83 -12.99
CA ARG A 148 -2.90 -6.85 -13.84
C ARG A 148 -1.92 -7.87 -13.31
N ALA A 149 -1.31 -8.64 -14.21
CA ALA A 149 -0.18 -9.49 -13.86
C ALA A 149 0.92 -8.64 -13.22
N ARG A 150 1.46 -9.12 -12.11
CA ARG A 150 2.60 -8.47 -11.47
C ARG A 150 3.82 -8.73 -12.35
N LYS A 151 4.72 -7.76 -12.45
CA LYS A 151 6.09 -8.08 -12.87
C LYS A 151 6.66 -8.93 -11.73
N GLU A 152 6.88 -10.22 -11.98
CA GLU A 152 7.70 -11.06 -11.10
C GLU A 152 9.03 -10.33 -10.94
N ASP A 153 9.27 -9.74 -9.77
CA ASP A 153 10.54 -9.14 -9.29
C ASP A 153 10.33 -8.16 -8.11
N ALA A 154 9.09 -7.78 -7.77
CA ALA A 154 8.85 -7.06 -6.52
C ALA A 154 8.73 -8.05 -5.34
N VAL A 155 9.87 -8.47 -4.81
CA VAL A 155 9.95 -9.00 -3.44
C VAL A 155 9.19 -8.03 -2.53
N MET A 156 8.32 -8.55 -1.66
CA MET A 156 7.61 -7.79 -0.62
C MET A 156 8.62 -7.03 0.24
N THR A 157 9.00 -5.81 -0.18
CA THR A 157 9.80 -4.91 0.63
C THR A 157 8.91 -4.35 1.73
N ASP A 158 9.41 -4.40 2.96
CA ASP A 158 8.82 -3.77 4.14
C ASP A 158 8.23 -2.38 3.78
N PRO A 159 7.01 -2.03 4.22
CA PRO A 159 6.34 -0.76 3.91
C PRO A 159 7.12 0.50 4.36
N THR A 160 8.22 0.34 5.10
CA THR A 160 9.16 1.41 5.47
C THR A 160 10.46 1.38 4.67
N THR A 161 10.65 0.37 3.82
CA THR A 161 11.84 0.23 2.98
C THR A 161 11.96 1.42 2.07
N THR A 162 13.10 2.07 2.14
CA THR A 162 13.46 3.20 1.28
C THR A 162 14.54 2.74 0.32
N THR A 163 14.31 2.87 -0.98
CA THR A 163 15.28 2.52 -2.03
C THR A 163 15.48 3.70 -2.97
N VAL A 164 16.73 4.03 -3.28
CA VAL A 164 17.07 5.01 -4.34
C VAL A 164 17.67 4.26 -5.51
N ALA A 165 17.22 4.57 -6.73
CA ALA A 165 17.76 3.98 -7.94
C ALA A 165 17.95 5.04 -9.02
N ARG A 166 19.02 4.90 -9.83
CA ARG A 166 19.25 5.73 -11.01
C ARG A 166 18.35 5.26 -12.16
N ASN A 167 17.49 6.14 -12.65
CA ASN A 167 16.68 5.94 -13.85
C ASN A 167 17.34 6.68 -15.03
N ALA A 168 18.20 5.96 -15.75
CA ALA A 168 18.97 6.53 -16.86
C ALA A 168 18.09 7.00 -18.02
N GLU A 169 16.98 6.31 -18.29
CA GLU A 169 16.04 6.66 -19.38
C GLU A 169 15.37 8.00 -19.14
N LYS A 170 15.15 8.36 -17.87
CA LYS A 170 14.52 9.62 -17.46
C LYS A 170 15.50 10.67 -16.95
N ASN A 171 16.81 10.40 -17.00
CA ASN A 171 17.86 11.27 -16.46
C ASN A 171 17.59 11.75 -15.03
N ARG A 172 17.22 10.82 -14.14
CA ARG A 172 16.93 11.15 -12.73
C ARG A 172 17.24 10.00 -11.79
N TYR A 173 17.46 10.30 -10.52
CA TYR A 173 17.39 9.31 -9.46
C TYR A 173 16.02 9.34 -8.83
N GLU A 174 15.47 8.17 -8.55
CA GLU A 174 14.12 7.99 -8.01
C GLU A 174 14.23 7.37 -6.62
N ILE A 175 13.62 8.01 -5.62
CA ILE A 175 13.45 7.43 -4.29
C ILE A 175 12.06 6.81 -4.18
N HIS A 176 12.03 5.55 -3.77
CA HIS A 176 10.81 4.81 -3.50
C HIS A 176 10.70 4.56 -2.00
N TYR A 177 9.50 4.73 -1.45
CA TYR A 177 9.18 4.45 -0.06
C TYR A 177 8.03 3.44 0.00
N GLY A 178 8.26 2.27 0.60
CA GLY A 178 7.29 1.18 0.61
C GLY A 178 6.90 0.72 -0.80
N GLY A 179 7.84 0.83 -1.76
CA GLY A 179 7.64 0.48 -3.17
C GLY A 179 6.95 1.54 -4.03
N GLU A 180 6.46 2.64 -3.45
CA GLU A 180 5.86 3.76 -4.19
C GLU A 180 6.89 4.85 -4.48
N LEU A 181 6.85 5.44 -5.68
CA LEU A 181 7.73 6.55 -6.04
C LEU A 181 7.42 7.76 -5.14
N ALA A 182 8.31 8.06 -4.21
CA ALA A 182 8.13 9.11 -3.23
C ALA A 182 8.76 10.45 -3.67
N GLY A 183 9.70 10.41 -4.62
CA GLY A 183 10.32 11.60 -5.16
C GLY A 183 11.46 11.30 -6.12
N PHE A 184 12.11 12.34 -6.62
CA PHE A 184 13.21 12.22 -7.56
C PHE A 184 14.14 13.43 -7.55
N THR A 185 15.35 13.24 -8.06
CA THR A 185 16.29 14.32 -8.38
C THR A 185 16.77 14.17 -9.82
N GLU A 186 16.49 15.18 -10.64
CA GLU A 186 16.83 15.20 -12.06
C GLU A 186 18.26 15.69 -12.27
N TYR A 187 18.91 15.10 -13.27
CA TYR A 187 20.25 15.48 -13.66
C TYR A 187 20.40 15.65 -15.17
N ILE A 188 21.45 16.35 -15.58
CA ILE A 188 21.95 16.38 -16.96
C ILE A 188 23.42 15.97 -16.94
N GLU A 189 23.83 15.04 -17.80
CA GLU A 189 25.24 14.65 -17.91
C GLU A 189 25.89 15.38 -19.09
N ARG A 190 27.03 16.05 -18.85
CA ARG A 190 27.80 16.80 -19.85
C ARG A 190 29.28 16.53 -19.65
N GLY A 191 29.91 15.82 -20.60
CA GLY A 191 31.30 15.40 -20.42
C GLY A 191 31.46 14.57 -19.14
N GLN A 192 32.33 15.02 -18.23
CA GLN A 192 32.55 14.40 -16.92
C GLN A 192 31.61 14.92 -15.82
N ASP A 193 30.84 15.97 -16.09
CA ASP A 193 29.99 16.63 -15.12
C ASP A 193 28.58 16.01 -15.05
N THR A 194 28.01 15.98 -13.85
CA THR A 194 26.60 15.68 -13.59
C THR A 194 25.94 16.87 -12.92
N ASP A 195 25.06 17.53 -13.68
CA ASP A 195 24.33 18.73 -13.31
C ASP A 195 23.00 18.36 -12.65
N PHE A 196 22.87 18.51 -11.33
CA PHE A 196 21.60 18.34 -10.63
C PHE A 196 20.73 19.59 -10.77
N ILE A 197 19.59 19.47 -11.46
CA ILE A 197 18.76 20.61 -11.88
C ILE A 197 17.51 20.80 -11.01
N HIS A 198 16.90 19.71 -10.53
CA HIS A 198 15.66 19.79 -9.77
C HIS A 198 15.53 18.60 -8.82
N THR A 199 14.95 18.82 -7.64
CA THR A 199 14.67 17.77 -6.66
C THR A 199 13.29 17.99 -6.08
N GLU A 200 12.48 16.94 -6.08
CA GLU A 200 11.10 16.97 -5.59
C GLU A 200 10.80 15.72 -4.77
N ILE A 201 10.13 15.92 -3.63
CA ILE A 201 9.52 14.85 -2.83
C ILE A 201 8.02 15.12 -2.82
N ASP A 202 7.23 14.11 -3.14
CA ASP A 202 5.77 14.21 -3.10
C ASP A 202 5.32 14.52 -1.65
N LYS A 203 4.40 15.47 -1.53
CA LYS A 203 3.88 15.97 -0.24
C LYS A 203 3.30 14.85 0.62
N ALA A 204 2.75 13.79 0.02
CA ALA A 204 2.25 12.61 0.73
C ALA A 204 3.34 11.90 1.56
N PHE A 205 4.61 12.09 1.20
CA PHE A 205 5.78 11.49 1.86
C PHE A 205 6.63 12.53 2.62
N GLY A 206 6.12 13.75 2.80
CA GLY A 206 6.79 14.82 3.54
C GLY A 206 7.11 14.46 4.99
N GLY A 207 8.16 15.07 5.56
CA GLY A 207 8.54 14.90 6.96
C GLY A 207 9.29 13.60 7.29
N LYS A 208 9.60 12.75 6.30
CA LYS A 208 10.26 11.44 6.49
C LYS A 208 11.77 11.43 6.21
N GLY A 209 12.39 12.59 5.97
CA GLY A 209 13.82 12.71 5.67
C GLY A 209 14.25 12.20 4.28
N LEU A 210 13.30 11.80 3.42
CA LEU A 210 13.56 11.17 2.12
C LEU A 210 14.41 12.04 1.17
N GLY A 211 14.23 13.36 1.20
CA GLY A 211 15.06 14.28 0.39
C GLY A 211 16.56 14.16 0.69
N ASN A 212 16.93 13.99 1.97
CA ASN A 212 18.33 13.85 2.36
C ASN A 212 18.89 12.48 1.94
N ILE A 213 18.09 11.41 2.06
CA ILE A 213 18.48 10.07 1.62
C ILE A 213 18.73 10.05 0.11
N LEU A 214 17.79 10.64 -0.65
CA LEU A 214 17.89 10.76 -2.10
C LEU A 214 19.13 11.55 -2.52
N ALA A 215 19.36 12.73 -1.93
CA ALA A 215 20.54 13.55 -2.23
C ALA A 215 21.83 12.78 -1.93
N LYS A 216 21.94 12.17 -0.75
CA LYS A 216 23.12 11.40 -0.36
C LYS A 216 23.45 10.32 -1.39
N GLN A 217 22.51 9.43 -1.68
CA GLN A 217 22.76 8.27 -2.55
C GLN A 217 23.00 8.68 -4.00
N ALA A 218 22.34 9.73 -4.48
CA ALA A 218 22.58 10.25 -5.82
C ALA A 218 24.00 10.85 -5.95
N LEU A 219 24.48 11.58 -4.94
CA LEU A 219 25.81 12.18 -4.95
C LEU A 219 26.90 11.10 -4.77
N ASP A 220 26.69 10.14 -3.87
CA ASP A 220 27.57 8.98 -3.69
C ASP A 220 27.75 8.20 -5.00
N ASP A 221 26.65 7.97 -5.75
CA ASP A 221 26.71 7.27 -7.05
C ASP A 221 27.51 8.08 -8.09
N VAL A 222 27.33 9.39 -8.15
CA VAL A 222 28.10 10.26 -9.07
C VAL A 222 29.60 10.15 -8.78
N ILE A 223 29.99 10.16 -7.50
CA ILE A 223 31.39 9.99 -7.07
C ILE A 223 31.90 8.60 -7.41
N ALA A 224 31.11 7.56 -7.12
CA ALA A 224 31.48 6.18 -7.41
C ALA A 224 31.68 5.94 -8.92
N ARG A 225 30.97 6.69 -9.77
CA ARG A 225 31.14 6.70 -11.23
C ARG A 225 32.28 7.59 -11.72
N GLY A 226 33.06 8.20 -10.82
CA GLY A 226 34.19 9.06 -11.16
C GLY A 226 33.79 10.36 -11.87
N ARG A 227 32.57 10.85 -11.62
CA ARG A 227 32.02 12.07 -12.21
C ARG A 227 32.05 13.22 -11.21
N THR A 228 32.00 14.43 -11.72
CA THR A 228 31.97 15.68 -10.94
C THR A 228 30.54 16.17 -10.76
N ILE A 229 30.27 16.82 -9.63
CA ILE A 229 28.96 17.31 -9.24
C ILE A 229 28.85 18.79 -9.58
N ILE A 230 27.78 19.16 -10.29
CA ILE A 230 27.34 20.55 -10.45
C ILE A 230 25.94 20.67 -9.87
N ALA A 231 25.76 21.48 -8.83
CA ALA A 231 24.46 21.67 -8.20
C ALA A 231 23.81 22.96 -8.70
N HIS A 232 22.76 22.87 -9.53
CA HIS A 232 21.90 24.00 -9.87
C HIS A 232 20.68 24.06 -8.95
N CYS A 233 20.14 22.89 -8.60
CA CYS A 233 19.02 22.74 -7.68
C CYS A 233 19.32 23.36 -6.30
N PRO A 234 18.49 24.29 -5.79
CA PRO A 234 18.69 24.90 -4.48
C PRO A 234 18.73 23.89 -3.32
N PHE A 235 17.96 22.80 -3.42
CA PHE A 235 17.96 21.74 -2.41
C PHE A 235 19.32 21.03 -2.35
N ILE A 236 19.88 20.65 -3.50
CA ILE A 236 21.19 19.99 -3.56
C ILE A 236 22.30 20.94 -3.11
N LYS A 237 22.25 22.23 -3.46
CA LYS A 237 23.19 23.23 -2.94
C LYS A 237 23.16 23.28 -1.42
N ALA A 238 21.97 23.41 -0.83
CA ALA A 238 21.79 23.46 0.62
C ALA A 238 22.21 22.15 1.32
N TYR A 239 22.08 21.02 0.64
CA TYR A 239 22.60 19.74 1.11
C TYR A 239 24.14 19.77 1.12
N LEU A 240 24.78 20.10 0.00
CA LEU A 240 26.25 20.19 -0.10
C LEU A 240 26.86 21.18 0.90
N ASP A 241 26.19 22.31 1.18
CA ASP A 241 26.63 23.28 2.21
C ASP A 241 26.73 22.67 3.62
N LYS A 242 25.95 21.63 3.91
CA LYS A 242 25.96 20.92 5.20
C LYS A 242 26.85 19.69 5.20
N HIS A 243 27.37 19.31 4.03
CA HIS A 243 28.08 18.07 3.78
C HIS A 243 29.41 18.35 3.05
N PRO A 244 30.41 18.93 3.74
CA PRO A 244 31.67 19.33 3.14
C PRO A 244 32.51 18.14 2.62
N GLU A 245 32.18 16.91 3.00
CA GLU A 245 32.79 15.70 2.46
C GLU A 245 32.68 15.56 0.93
N TYR A 246 31.70 16.23 0.30
CA TYR A 246 31.52 16.23 -1.16
C TYR A 246 32.33 17.33 -1.87
N ASP A 247 32.87 18.33 -1.15
CA ASP A 247 33.54 19.50 -1.76
C ASP A 247 34.64 19.14 -2.77
N PRO A 248 35.48 18.10 -2.58
CA PRO A 248 36.48 17.68 -3.56
C PRO A 248 35.90 17.19 -4.89
N HIS A 249 34.61 16.93 -4.95
CA HIS A 249 33.90 16.43 -6.13
C HIS A 249 32.96 17.48 -6.75
N VAL A 250 32.85 18.67 -6.15
CA VAL A 250 31.95 19.74 -6.59
C VAL A 250 32.70 20.80 -7.39
N VAL A 251 32.23 21.05 -8.62
CA VAL A 251 32.79 22.11 -9.47
C VAL A 251 32.46 23.48 -8.85
N GLY A 252 33.50 24.29 -8.62
CA GLY A 252 33.39 25.64 -8.06
C GLY A 252 33.64 25.77 -6.54
N LYS A 253 33.82 24.66 -5.81
CA LYS A 253 34.17 24.68 -4.37
C LYS A 253 35.53 24.05 -4.00
N GLY A 254 36.26 23.50 -4.97
CA GLY A 254 37.57 22.87 -4.69
C GLY A 254 38.15 22.02 -5.81
N VAL A 255 37.36 21.67 -6.83
CA VAL A 255 37.86 21.00 -8.04
C VAL A 255 38.61 22.01 -8.91
N VAL A 256 39.94 21.91 -8.96
CA VAL A 256 40.78 22.60 -9.96
C VAL A 256 40.81 21.73 -11.22
N ARG A 257 40.55 22.35 -12.38
CA ARG A 257 40.63 21.69 -13.70
C ARG A 257 42.04 21.22 -14.02
#